data_AF-A0AAN5DGX3-F1
#
_entry.id   AF-A0AAN5DGX3-F1
#
_cell.length_a   1.000
_cell.length_b   1.000
_cell.length_c   1.000
_cell.angle_alpha   90.00
_cell.angle_beta   90.00
_cell.angle_gamma   90.00
#
_symmetry.space_group_name_H-M   'P 1'
#
loop_
_entity.id
_entity.type
_entity.pdbx_description
1 polymer ?
#
loop_
_entity_poly.entity_id
_entity_poly.type
_entity_poly.pdbx_seq_one_letter_code
_entity_poly.pdbx_strand_id
1 'polypeptide(L)'
;SAMSARSSFHLFFVVLAAVEARVTFDYSEVLQANDFDSPFDEIPFSCDMKYGCTVYVDSPDDSLQVIDEHGSPIASFTDIFGNNPNSLEGLTLPPGKKYKLRNDYGKSKANFVFYAVRVNLAADINCCLSVAAPQGTDSITITGRNRYATVISSAISIELGAFKGSYPVGYPKIYTTGFDLGDGDYWKPAFQGRSQGSVEKSTFVIAAPILTIDFGPQGNHSVQVNNRQCLSYIFCNWLLCAASKSSRQSESHQGCRLVDFVHVTRVCVMFVCQWSVLF
;
A
#
# COMPACT_ATOMS: atom_id res chain seq x y z
N SER A 1 37.62 -51.74 -10.80
CA SER A 1 36.46 -50.94 -11.21
C SER A 1 36.27 -49.79 -10.24
N ALA A 2 36.67 -48.57 -10.63
CA ALA A 2 36.43 -47.35 -9.86
C ALA A 2 35.52 -46.46 -10.70
N MET A 3 34.27 -46.29 -10.27
CA MET A 3 33.30 -45.42 -10.93
C MET A 3 33.55 -43.98 -10.50
N SER A 4 34.01 -43.16 -11.43
CA SER A 4 34.15 -41.70 -11.28
C SER A 4 32.80 -41.05 -11.58
N ALA A 5 32.12 -40.60 -10.52
CA ALA A 5 30.90 -39.78 -10.66
C ALA A 5 31.30 -38.32 -10.88
N ARG A 6 31.13 -37.84 -12.11
CA ARG A 6 31.28 -36.41 -12.44
C ARG A 6 30.03 -35.67 -11.98
N SER A 7 30.17 -34.86 -10.94
CA SER A 7 29.15 -33.93 -10.49
C SER A 7 29.19 -32.68 -11.37
N SER A 8 28.19 -32.51 -12.23
CA SER A 8 28.01 -31.31 -13.05
C SER A 8 27.25 -30.26 -12.23
N PHE A 9 27.98 -29.28 -11.70
CA PHE A 9 27.40 -28.11 -11.06
C PHE A 9 26.79 -27.19 -12.13
N HIS A 10 25.47 -27.21 -12.29
CA HIS A 10 24.77 -26.21 -13.10
C HIS A 10 24.54 -24.96 -12.26
N LEU A 11 25.37 -23.95 -12.49
CA LEU A 11 25.23 -22.61 -11.91
C LEU A 11 24.02 -21.91 -12.55
N PHE A 12 22.87 -21.95 -11.87
CA PHE A 12 21.67 -21.22 -12.27
C PHE A 12 21.85 -19.73 -11.93
N PHE A 13 22.32 -18.93 -12.88
CA PHE A 13 22.29 -17.47 -12.77
C PHE A 13 20.84 -17.00 -12.92
N VAL A 14 20.17 -16.73 -11.79
CA VAL A 14 18.88 -16.04 -11.80
C VAL A 14 19.17 -14.56 -12.03
N VAL A 15 19.01 -14.10 -13.27
CA VAL A 15 19.01 -12.68 -13.60
C VAL A 15 17.70 -12.10 -13.07
N LEU A 16 17.72 -11.62 -11.83
CA LEU A 16 16.70 -10.73 -11.30
C LEU A 16 16.85 -9.39 -12.03
N ALA A 17 16.28 -9.30 -13.23
CA ALA A 17 15.98 -8.01 -13.81
C ALA A 17 14.94 -7.36 -12.89
N ALA A 18 15.39 -6.47 -12.01
CA ALA A 18 14.52 -5.59 -11.26
C ALA A 18 13.87 -4.64 -12.28
N VAL A 19 12.77 -5.10 -12.89
CA VAL A 19 11.91 -4.22 -13.64
C VAL A 19 11.23 -3.35 -12.59
N GLU A 20 11.73 -2.12 -12.44
CA GLU A 20 11.06 -1.06 -11.68
C GLU A 20 9.79 -0.68 -12.44
N ALA A 21 8.79 -1.54 -12.32
CA ALA A 21 7.46 -1.28 -12.84
C ALA A 21 6.76 -0.32 -11.88
N ARG A 22 6.63 0.93 -12.30
CA ARG A 22 5.72 1.91 -11.72
C ARG A 22 4.32 1.32 -11.64
N VAL A 23 3.71 1.37 -10.46
CA VAL A 23 2.37 0.83 -10.24
C VAL A 23 1.34 1.89 -10.60
N THR A 24 0.57 1.64 -11.65
CA THR A 24 -0.51 2.51 -12.10
C THR A 24 -1.85 1.77 -12.00
N PHE A 25 -2.88 2.47 -11.57
CA PHE A 25 -4.24 1.96 -11.47
C PHE A 25 -5.16 2.77 -12.39
N ASP A 26 -6.39 2.31 -12.62
CA ASP A 26 -7.32 2.93 -13.57
C ASP A 26 -7.71 4.37 -13.19
N TYR A 27 -7.73 4.70 -11.90
CA TYR A 27 -8.17 6.01 -11.41
C TYR A 27 -7.23 6.66 -10.40
N SER A 28 -6.09 6.03 -10.13
CA SER A 28 -5.14 6.48 -9.15
C SER A 28 -3.73 6.04 -9.51
N GLU A 29 -2.78 6.72 -8.91
CA GLU A 29 -1.38 6.48 -9.16
C GLU A 29 -0.57 6.65 -7.88
N VAL A 30 0.37 5.74 -7.67
CA VAL A 30 1.25 5.75 -6.51
C VAL A 30 2.69 5.89 -6.99
N LEU A 31 3.37 6.91 -6.48
CA LEU A 31 4.77 7.17 -6.73
C LEU A 31 5.58 7.12 -5.44
N GLN A 32 6.82 6.66 -5.55
CA GLN A 32 7.80 6.55 -4.48
C GLN A 32 9.14 7.15 -4.92
N ALA A 33 10.06 7.29 -3.97
CA ALA A 33 11.39 7.85 -4.22
C ALA A 33 12.18 7.14 -5.33
N ASN A 34 12.02 5.83 -5.46
CA ASN A 34 12.70 5.03 -6.49
C ASN A 34 12.15 5.28 -7.90
N ASP A 35 10.99 5.91 -8.04
CA ASP A 35 10.40 6.17 -9.36
C ASP A 35 10.98 7.44 -10.01
N PHE A 36 11.89 8.16 -9.33
CA PHE A 36 12.61 9.30 -9.89
C PHE A 36 13.67 8.87 -10.88
N ASP A 37 13.40 9.11 -12.16
CA ASP A 37 14.36 8.92 -13.25
C ASP A 37 15.52 9.92 -13.13
N SER A 38 16.72 9.40 -12.86
CA SER A 38 17.96 10.16 -13.03
C SER A 38 18.17 10.40 -14.54
N PRO A 39 18.55 11.61 -14.99
CA PRO A 39 19.12 12.73 -14.22
C PRO A 39 18.15 13.87 -13.89
N PHE A 40 16.87 13.77 -14.25
CA PHE A 40 16.00 14.96 -14.32
C PHE A 40 15.31 15.30 -12.99
N ASP A 41 15.37 14.41 -11.99
CA ASP A 41 14.73 14.59 -10.68
C ASP A 41 13.26 15.04 -10.80
N GLU A 42 12.60 14.59 -11.87
CA GLU A 42 11.21 14.87 -12.21
C GLU A 42 10.50 13.57 -12.61
N ILE A 43 9.25 13.38 -12.15
CA ILE A 43 8.40 12.24 -12.51
C ILE A 43 7.05 12.77 -12.98
N PRO A 44 6.62 12.53 -14.22
CA PRO A 44 5.27 12.88 -14.64
C PRO A 44 4.25 12.01 -13.90
N PHE A 45 3.06 12.51 -13.58
CA PHE A 45 1.96 11.68 -13.07
C PHE A 45 0.63 11.98 -13.76
N SER A 46 -0.23 10.97 -13.74
CA SER A 46 -1.53 10.95 -14.39
C SER A 46 -2.54 11.65 -13.52
N CYS A 47 -2.91 12.86 -13.92
CA CYS A 47 -4.09 13.55 -13.42
C CYS A 47 -5.12 13.55 -14.55
N ASP A 48 -6.36 13.16 -14.25
CA ASP A 48 -7.33 12.99 -15.31
C ASP A 48 -7.65 14.32 -16.00
N MET A 49 -7.53 14.34 -17.33
CA MET A 49 -7.72 15.55 -18.12
C MET A 49 -9.15 16.10 -18.05
N LYS A 50 -10.15 15.28 -17.72
CA LYS A 50 -11.55 15.67 -17.68
C LYS A 50 -12.01 16.09 -16.28
N TYR A 51 -11.54 15.41 -15.23
CA TYR A 51 -12.03 15.64 -13.87
C TYR A 51 -11.00 16.27 -12.92
N GLY A 52 -9.71 16.21 -13.26
CA GLY A 52 -8.63 16.55 -12.33
C GLY A 52 -8.37 15.41 -11.35
N CYS A 53 -7.59 15.70 -10.31
CA CYS A 53 -7.19 14.73 -9.29
C CYS A 53 -6.95 15.42 -7.95
N THR A 54 -7.11 14.68 -6.85
CA THR A 54 -6.65 15.08 -5.53
C THR A 54 -5.37 14.30 -5.22
N VAL A 55 -4.34 15.01 -4.79
CA VAL A 55 -3.04 14.42 -4.46
C VAL A 55 -2.81 14.41 -2.96
N TYR A 56 -2.17 13.35 -2.48
CA TYR A 56 -1.87 13.08 -1.09
C TYR A 56 -0.41 12.67 -0.95
N VAL A 57 0.19 12.99 0.19
CA VAL A 57 1.57 12.65 0.52
C VAL A 57 1.63 12.12 1.94
N ASP A 58 2.52 11.19 2.20
CA ASP A 58 2.62 10.55 3.51
C ASP A 58 3.58 11.26 4.48
N SER A 59 4.38 12.21 4.01
CA SER A 59 5.31 12.99 4.84
C SER A 59 5.50 14.41 4.30
N PRO A 60 5.69 15.42 5.18
CA PRO A 60 6.03 16.77 4.76
C PRO A 60 7.50 16.85 4.27
N ASP A 61 7.72 17.54 3.16
CA ASP A 61 9.06 17.79 2.61
C ASP A 61 9.07 19.01 1.67
N ASP A 62 9.86 20.05 1.99
CA ASP A 62 9.96 21.26 1.16
C ASP A 62 10.80 21.06 -0.12
N SER A 63 11.58 19.97 -0.18
CA SER A 63 12.35 19.59 -1.38
C SER A 63 11.53 18.91 -2.46
N LEU A 64 10.36 18.36 -2.09
CA LEU A 64 9.46 17.67 -3.00
C LEU A 64 8.28 18.58 -3.36
N GLN A 65 8.07 18.81 -4.65
CA GLN A 65 7.09 19.77 -5.13
C GLN A 65 6.29 19.22 -6.30
N VAL A 66 4.99 19.49 -6.29
CA VAL A 66 4.16 19.35 -7.49
C VAL A 66 4.39 20.58 -8.36
N ILE A 67 4.76 20.36 -9.62
CA ILE A 67 4.97 21.39 -10.62
C ILE A 67 4.00 21.23 -11.79
N ASP A 68 3.72 22.32 -12.49
CA ASP A 68 3.00 22.28 -13.77
C ASP A 68 3.91 21.82 -14.93
N GLU A 69 3.32 21.71 -16.12
CA GLU A 69 4.03 21.31 -17.34
C GLU A 69 5.14 22.27 -17.78
N HIS A 70 5.13 23.51 -17.29
CA HIS A 70 6.12 24.55 -17.57
C HIS A 70 7.22 24.63 -16.50
N GLY A 71 7.14 23.80 -15.47
CA GLY A 71 8.11 23.77 -14.37
C GLY A 71 7.80 24.75 -13.23
N SER A 72 6.64 25.40 -13.24
CA SER A 72 6.23 26.33 -12.19
C SER A 72 5.77 25.55 -10.96
N PRO A 73 6.26 25.87 -9.75
CA PRO A 73 5.83 25.22 -8.54
C PRO A 73 4.36 25.52 -8.24
N ILE A 74 3.61 24.49 -7.87
CA ILE A 74 2.21 24.58 -7.44
C ILE A 74 2.13 24.49 -5.92
N ALA A 75 2.73 23.45 -5.34
CA ALA A 75 2.74 23.19 -3.91
C ALA A 75 3.90 22.27 -3.52
N SER A 76 4.45 22.45 -2.33
CA SER A 76 5.39 21.51 -1.71
C SER A 76 4.66 20.36 -1.00
N PHE A 77 5.37 19.31 -0.59
CA PHE A 77 4.76 18.25 0.22
C PHE A 77 4.32 18.77 1.59
N THR A 78 5.03 19.75 2.16
CA THR A 78 4.60 20.42 3.39
C THR A 78 3.24 21.11 3.21
N ASP A 79 3.02 21.78 2.07
CA ASP A 79 1.75 22.43 1.76
C ASP A 79 0.62 21.40 1.56
N ILE A 80 0.89 20.29 0.87
CA ILE A 80 -0.10 19.22 0.59
C ILE A 80 -0.44 18.46 1.87
N PHE A 81 0.55 18.18 2.71
CA PHE A 81 0.37 17.46 3.97
C PHE A 81 -0.46 18.28 4.97
N GLY A 82 -0.24 19.60 5.00
CA GLY A 82 -0.95 20.51 5.89
C GLY A 82 -0.64 20.27 7.36
N ASN A 83 -1.51 20.78 8.25
CA ASN A 83 -1.30 20.75 9.70
C ASN A 83 -1.99 19.58 10.43
N ASN A 84 -2.71 18.70 9.72
CA ASN A 84 -3.50 17.63 10.32
C ASN A 84 -2.98 16.25 9.86
N PRO A 85 -2.18 15.54 10.69
CA PRO A 85 -1.63 14.25 10.32
C PRO A 85 -2.66 13.12 10.21
N ASN A 86 -3.88 13.33 10.73
CA ASN A 86 -4.93 12.29 10.80
C ASN A 86 -5.97 12.38 9.67
N SER A 87 -5.99 13.48 8.92
CA SER A 87 -6.94 13.70 7.83
C SER A 87 -6.31 14.62 6.81
N LEU A 88 -5.74 14.01 5.77
CA LEU A 88 -5.23 14.78 4.64
C LEU A 88 -6.41 15.21 3.78
N GLU A 89 -6.69 16.51 3.77
CA GLU A 89 -7.61 17.10 2.78
C GLU A 89 -7.05 16.91 1.36
N GLY A 90 -5.72 16.78 1.24
CA GLY A 90 -5.00 16.68 -0.01
C GLY A 90 -5.04 17.99 -0.79
N LEU A 91 -4.40 18.00 -1.95
CA LEU A 91 -4.44 19.14 -2.87
C LEU A 91 -5.21 18.76 -4.12
N THR A 92 -6.29 19.48 -4.40
CA THR A 92 -7.05 19.28 -5.65
C THR A 92 -6.38 20.03 -6.80
N LEU A 93 -5.96 19.28 -7.81
CA LEU A 93 -5.39 19.78 -9.04
C LEU A 93 -6.47 19.87 -10.13
N PRO A 94 -6.57 21.00 -10.85
CA PRO A 94 -7.61 21.17 -11.87
C PRO A 94 -7.44 20.23 -13.07
N PRO A 95 -8.52 19.93 -13.80
CA PRO A 95 -8.47 19.16 -15.04
C PRO A 95 -7.68 19.87 -16.15
N GLY A 96 -7.27 19.09 -17.15
CA GLY A 96 -6.74 19.60 -18.42
C GLY A 96 -5.27 20.01 -18.42
N LYS A 97 -4.53 19.72 -17.35
CA LYS A 97 -3.10 20.04 -17.21
C LYS A 97 -2.28 18.78 -17.00
N LYS A 98 -1.01 18.85 -17.43
CA LYS A 98 -0.01 17.85 -17.08
C LYS A 98 0.76 18.32 -15.86
N TYR A 99 1.05 17.38 -14.97
CA TYR A 99 1.74 17.64 -13.72
C TYR A 99 2.93 16.71 -13.59
N LYS A 100 3.91 17.18 -12.81
CA LYS A 100 5.07 16.38 -12.43
C LYS A 100 5.35 16.55 -10.96
N LEU A 101 5.97 15.54 -10.38
CA LEU A 101 6.65 15.64 -9.10
C LEU A 101 8.11 16.02 -9.36
N ARG A 102 8.65 16.99 -8.63
CA ARG A 102 10.05 17.43 -8.70
C ARG A 102 10.72 17.27 -7.34
N ASN A 103 11.95 16.77 -7.35
CA ASN A 103 12.88 16.92 -6.24
C ASN A 103 13.83 18.08 -6.53
N ASP A 104 14.00 18.99 -5.57
CA ASP A 104 14.93 20.10 -5.68
C ASP A 104 16.37 19.60 -5.92
N TYR A 105 17.01 20.11 -6.98
CA TYR A 105 18.36 19.72 -7.35
C TYR A 105 19.36 19.79 -6.19
N GLY A 106 20.12 18.71 -6.01
CA GLY A 106 21.19 18.63 -5.00
C GLY A 106 20.71 18.27 -3.59
N LYS A 107 19.40 18.08 -3.37
CA LYS A 107 18.88 17.50 -2.13
C LYS A 107 18.73 15.98 -2.25
N SER A 108 19.02 15.26 -1.17
CA SER A 108 18.82 13.81 -1.11
C SER A 108 17.34 13.50 -1.26
N LYS A 109 17.00 12.55 -2.13
CA LYS A 109 15.63 12.04 -2.28
C LYS A 109 15.15 11.50 -0.94
N ALA A 110 14.22 12.19 -0.28
CA ALA A 110 13.55 11.64 0.89
C ALA A 110 12.73 10.41 0.49
N ASN A 111 12.50 9.50 1.45
CA ASN A 111 11.55 8.42 1.24
C ASN A 111 10.13 8.97 1.39
N PHE A 112 9.26 8.71 0.41
CA PHE A 112 7.89 9.19 0.40
C PHE A 112 6.97 8.22 -0.36
N VAL A 113 5.69 8.41 -0.16
CA VAL A 113 4.59 7.88 -0.97
C VAL A 113 3.73 9.07 -1.39
N PHE A 114 3.65 9.27 -2.69
CA PHE A 114 2.78 10.23 -3.34
C PHE A 114 1.63 9.47 -3.97
N TYR A 115 0.40 9.92 -3.72
CA TYR A 115 -0.81 9.26 -4.19
C TYR A 115 -1.72 10.26 -4.88
N ALA A 116 -1.95 10.09 -6.18
CA ALA A 116 -2.88 10.90 -6.96
C ALA A 116 -4.16 10.10 -7.24
N VAL A 117 -5.32 10.71 -7.02
CA VAL A 117 -6.64 10.06 -7.22
C VAL A 117 -7.53 10.96 -8.05
N ARG A 118 -8.20 10.40 -9.06
CA ARG A 118 -9.16 11.13 -9.90
C ARG A 118 -10.30 11.74 -9.07
N VAL A 119 -10.60 13.02 -9.32
CA VAL A 119 -11.74 13.71 -8.69
C VAL A 119 -13.06 13.12 -9.22
N ASN A 120 -14.09 13.13 -8.37
CA ASN A 120 -15.46 12.64 -8.63
C ASN A 120 -15.70 11.12 -8.63
N LEU A 121 -14.69 10.24 -8.57
CA LEU A 121 -14.98 8.82 -8.23
C LEU A 121 -15.39 8.66 -6.77
N ALA A 122 -14.81 9.45 -5.86
CA ALA A 122 -15.27 9.52 -4.48
C ALA A 122 -16.71 10.06 -4.36
N ALA A 123 -17.13 10.92 -5.30
CA ALA A 123 -18.48 11.50 -5.34
C ALA A 123 -19.51 10.54 -5.96
N ASP A 124 -19.17 9.88 -7.08
CA ASP A 124 -20.06 8.94 -7.78
C ASP A 124 -20.24 7.61 -7.01
N ILE A 125 -19.24 7.19 -6.22
CA ILE A 125 -19.34 6.03 -5.31
C ILE A 125 -20.09 6.39 -4.01
N ASN A 126 -20.59 7.62 -3.86
CA ASN A 126 -21.35 8.06 -2.68
C ASN A 126 -20.60 7.77 -1.36
N CYS A 127 -19.27 7.85 -1.40
CA CYS A 127 -18.43 7.47 -0.27
C CYS A 127 -17.25 8.42 -0.12
N CYS A 128 -17.23 9.14 0.99
CA CYS A 128 -16.14 10.01 1.38
C CYS A 128 -14.87 9.14 1.53
N LEU A 129 -14.02 9.11 0.50
CA LEU A 129 -12.71 8.50 0.61
C LEU A 129 -11.93 9.22 1.70
N SER A 130 -11.61 8.52 2.78
CA SER A 130 -10.69 9.01 3.79
C SER A 130 -9.30 8.52 3.47
N VAL A 131 -8.36 9.44 3.27
CA VAL A 131 -6.93 9.11 3.14
C VAL A 131 -6.23 9.42 4.45
N ALA A 132 -5.44 8.46 4.93
CA ALA A 132 -4.73 8.54 6.19
C ALA A 132 -3.23 8.29 5.97
N ALA A 133 -2.38 9.07 6.63
CA ALA A 133 -0.93 9.01 6.50
C ALA A 133 -0.27 8.98 7.89
N PRO A 134 -0.13 7.79 8.50
CA PRO A 134 0.51 7.66 9.81
C PRO A 134 1.93 8.24 9.77
N GLN A 135 2.29 9.00 10.81
CA GLN A 135 3.61 9.64 10.93
C GLN A 135 4.54 8.83 11.82
N GLY A 136 5.82 8.70 11.44
CA GLY A 136 6.86 8.13 12.30
C GLY A 136 6.49 6.77 12.88
N THR A 137 6.53 6.65 14.22
CA THR A 137 6.04 5.47 14.97
C THR A 137 4.65 5.67 15.56
N ASP A 138 4.00 6.79 15.27
CA ASP A 138 2.74 7.15 15.87
C ASP A 138 1.60 6.31 15.29
N SER A 139 0.66 6.03 16.19
CA SER A 139 -0.57 5.33 15.86
C SER A 139 -1.63 6.32 15.45
N ILE A 140 -2.27 6.10 14.31
CA ILE A 140 -3.49 6.82 13.96
C ILE A 140 -4.69 5.89 14.10
N THR A 141 -5.81 6.43 14.55
CA THR A 141 -7.08 5.68 14.55
C THR A 141 -7.98 6.28 13.51
N ILE A 142 -8.24 5.53 12.45
CA ILE A 142 -9.26 5.89 11.46
C ILE A 142 -10.59 5.58 12.10
N THR A 143 -11.46 6.58 12.22
CA THR A 143 -12.82 6.43 12.76
C THR A 143 -13.81 7.06 11.79
N GLY A 144 -14.96 6.43 11.61
CA GLY A 144 -15.98 7.00 10.73
C GLY A 144 -17.11 6.05 10.36
N ARG A 145 -17.81 6.45 9.31
CA ARG A 145 -18.87 5.69 8.63
C ARG A 145 -18.57 5.45 7.15
N ASN A 146 -17.39 5.87 6.70
CA ASN A 146 -16.99 5.75 5.30
C ASN A 146 -16.67 4.30 4.99
N ARG A 147 -17.28 3.74 3.94
CA ARG A 147 -17.01 2.36 3.53
C ARG A 147 -15.52 2.12 3.29
N TYR A 148 -14.84 3.09 2.70
CA TYR A 148 -13.45 2.97 2.33
C TYR A 148 -12.55 3.95 3.08
N ALA A 149 -11.40 3.45 3.53
CA ALA A 149 -10.28 4.27 3.96
C ALA A 149 -9.00 3.78 3.29
N THR A 150 -8.23 4.69 2.72
CA THR A 150 -6.93 4.41 2.13
C THR A 150 -5.84 4.89 3.08
N VAL A 151 -4.85 4.04 3.33
CA VAL A 151 -3.66 4.38 4.10
C VAL A 151 -2.48 4.45 3.15
N ILE A 152 -1.71 5.53 3.23
CA ILE A 152 -0.44 5.70 2.53
C ILE A 152 0.69 5.79 3.56
N SER A 153 1.82 5.14 3.29
CA SER A 153 2.98 5.17 4.19
C SER A 153 4.27 4.76 3.48
N SER A 154 5.32 5.53 3.68
CA SER A 154 6.70 5.23 3.28
C SER A 154 7.40 4.27 4.25
N ALA A 155 6.73 3.87 5.35
CA ALA A 155 7.23 2.83 6.21
C ALA A 155 7.34 1.49 5.47
N ILE A 156 8.22 0.61 5.96
CA ILE A 156 8.45 -0.72 5.38
C ILE A 156 7.17 -1.57 5.46
N SER A 157 6.41 -1.43 6.55
CA SER A 157 5.12 -2.08 6.69
C SER A 157 4.14 -1.27 7.54
N ILE A 158 2.86 -1.54 7.31
CA ILE A 158 1.73 -0.97 8.02
C ILE A 158 1.11 -2.08 8.87
N GLU A 159 0.99 -1.83 10.15
CA GLU A 159 0.24 -2.68 11.06
C GLU A 159 -1.18 -2.17 11.23
N LEU A 160 -2.15 -3.06 11.05
CA LEU A 160 -3.57 -2.80 11.24
C LEU A 160 -4.05 -3.66 12.41
N GLY A 161 -4.75 -3.04 13.36
CA GLY A 161 -5.26 -3.75 14.52
C GLY A 161 -6.37 -2.99 15.23
N ALA A 162 -6.80 -3.53 16.37
CA ALA A 162 -7.82 -2.95 17.21
C ALA A 162 -9.08 -2.51 16.44
N PHE A 163 -9.50 -3.33 15.46
CA PHE A 163 -10.74 -3.10 14.75
C PHE A 163 -11.89 -3.07 15.76
N LYS A 164 -12.77 -2.07 15.65
CA LYS A 164 -14.02 -1.98 16.42
C LYS A 164 -15.10 -1.50 15.48
N GLY A 165 -16.34 -1.91 15.72
CA GLY A 165 -17.48 -1.42 14.96
C GLY A 165 -18.58 -2.44 14.79
N SER A 166 -19.58 -2.08 13.99
CA SER A 166 -20.62 -3.00 13.53
C SER A 166 -20.47 -3.23 12.03
N TYR A 167 -20.51 -4.50 11.62
CA TYR A 167 -20.32 -4.91 10.22
C TYR A 167 -21.50 -5.76 9.73
N PRO A 168 -22.71 -5.20 9.65
CA PRO A 168 -23.94 -5.97 9.42
C PRO A 168 -24.02 -6.58 8.01
N VAL A 169 -23.36 -5.98 7.02
CA VAL A 169 -23.52 -6.31 5.59
C VAL A 169 -22.16 -6.70 4.98
N GLY A 170 -21.32 -7.39 5.75
CA GLY A 170 -20.01 -7.88 5.30
C GLY A 170 -18.87 -7.36 6.17
N TYR A 171 -17.89 -8.22 6.42
CA TYR A 171 -16.75 -7.91 7.27
C TYR A 171 -15.67 -7.15 6.52
N PRO A 172 -14.79 -6.43 7.24
CA PRO A 172 -13.72 -5.68 6.63
C PRO A 172 -12.84 -6.51 5.69
N LYS A 173 -12.53 -5.92 4.55
CA LYS A 173 -11.57 -6.42 3.57
C LYS A 173 -10.40 -5.44 3.48
N ILE A 174 -9.20 -5.97 3.30
CA ILE A 174 -8.00 -5.16 3.14
C ILE A 174 -7.38 -5.48 1.79
N TYR A 175 -7.12 -4.46 1.00
CA TYR A 175 -6.47 -4.53 -0.31
C TYR A 175 -5.13 -3.80 -0.25
N THR A 176 -4.12 -4.29 -0.96
CA THR A 176 -2.78 -3.67 -1.04
C THR A 176 -2.67 -2.71 -2.22
N THR A 177 -3.76 -1.98 -2.47
CA THR A 177 -3.93 -1.10 -3.62
C THR A 177 -4.63 0.18 -3.17
N GLY A 178 -4.63 1.19 -4.05
CA GLY A 178 -5.50 2.35 -3.92
C GLY A 178 -6.99 2.00 -4.00
N PHE A 179 -7.82 3.04 -3.87
CA PHE A 179 -9.27 2.96 -3.78
C PHE A 179 -9.96 2.35 -5.00
N ASP A 180 -9.29 2.37 -6.15
CA ASP A 180 -9.84 2.07 -7.48
C ASP A 180 -10.50 0.70 -7.68
N LEU A 181 -10.47 -0.18 -6.68
CA LEU A 181 -10.62 -1.62 -6.88
C LEU A 181 -11.62 -2.29 -5.93
N GLY A 182 -12.43 -1.50 -5.21
CA GLY A 182 -13.34 -2.00 -4.18
C GLY A 182 -14.50 -2.90 -4.63
N ASP A 183 -14.72 -3.13 -5.94
CA ASP A 183 -15.90 -3.86 -6.44
C ASP A 183 -15.66 -4.74 -7.69
N GLY A 184 -14.41 -4.96 -8.12
CA GLY A 184 -14.11 -5.82 -9.27
C GLY A 184 -13.73 -7.25 -8.89
N ASP A 185 -14.27 -8.25 -9.59
CA ASP A 185 -13.95 -9.69 -9.42
C ASP A 185 -12.44 -10.03 -9.58
N TYR A 186 -11.67 -9.11 -10.13
CA TYR A 186 -10.25 -9.28 -10.41
C TYR A 186 -9.36 -9.16 -9.18
N TRP A 187 -9.83 -8.50 -8.10
CA TRP A 187 -8.99 -8.18 -6.95
C TRP A 187 -9.34 -9.02 -5.74
N LYS A 188 -8.39 -9.85 -5.32
CA LYS A 188 -8.52 -10.63 -4.09
C LYS A 188 -8.00 -9.79 -2.93
N PRO A 189 -8.78 -9.64 -1.85
CA PRO A 189 -8.29 -8.92 -0.70
C PRO A 189 -7.12 -9.69 -0.08
N ALA A 190 -6.11 -8.93 0.36
CA ALA A 190 -5.03 -9.42 1.20
C ALA A 190 -5.57 -9.97 2.52
N PHE A 191 -6.73 -9.49 3.00
CA PHE A 191 -7.43 -10.08 4.14
C PHE A 191 -8.94 -9.87 4.03
N GLN A 192 -9.72 -10.85 4.47
CA GLN A 192 -11.17 -10.70 4.63
C GLN A 192 -11.61 -11.31 5.97
N GLY A 193 -12.30 -10.49 6.77
CA GLY A 193 -12.90 -10.94 8.01
C GLY A 193 -13.96 -12.02 7.78
N ARG A 194 -14.02 -13.01 8.69
CA ARG A 194 -15.02 -14.09 8.66
C ARG A 194 -16.12 -13.95 9.70
N SER A 195 -15.85 -13.16 10.74
CA SER A 195 -16.78 -12.85 11.83
C SER A 195 -16.35 -11.55 12.50
N GLN A 196 -17.27 -10.90 13.22
CA GLN A 196 -16.94 -9.69 14.00
C GLN A 196 -15.85 -9.98 15.03
N GLY A 197 -16.00 -11.05 15.82
CA GLY A 197 -15.00 -11.43 16.82
C GLY A 197 -13.65 -11.83 16.22
N SER A 198 -13.61 -12.34 14.98
CA SER A 198 -12.35 -12.59 14.27
C SER A 198 -11.67 -11.27 13.91
N VAL A 199 -12.41 -10.30 13.40
CA VAL A 199 -11.87 -9.00 12.97
C VAL A 199 -11.34 -8.22 14.17
N GLU A 200 -12.10 -8.11 15.24
CA GLU A 200 -11.73 -7.36 16.46
C GLU A 200 -10.48 -7.91 17.16
N LYS A 201 -10.20 -9.21 17.02
CA LYS A 201 -9.03 -9.88 17.60
C LYS A 201 -7.84 -9.99 16.66
N SER A 202 -7.98 -9.56 15.41
CA SER A 202 -6.90 -9.72 14.43
C SER A 202 -5.97 -8.51 14.41
N THR A 203 -4.69 -8.79 14.20
CA THR A 203 -3.65 -7.81 13.88
C THR A 203 -2.95 -8.27 12.61
N PHE A 204 -2.72 -7.35 11.69
CA PHE A 204 -2.11 -7.60 10.39
C PHE A 204 -0.90 -6.73 10.21
N VAL A 205 0.12 -7.23 9.53
CA VAL A 205 1.29 -6.45 9.12
C VAL A 205 1.45 -6.61 7.62
N ILE A 206 1.27 -5.52 6.89
CA ILE A 206 1.24 -5.50 5.42
C ILE A 206 2.40 -4.65 4.93
N ALA A 207 3.28 -5.23 4.10
CA ALA A 207 4.35 -4.49 3.44
C ALA A 207 3.84 -3.97 2.09
N ALA A 208 3.24 -2.77 2.11
CA ALA A 208 2.78 -2.06 0.94
C ALA A 208 2.81 -0.54 1.21
N PRO A 209 3.16 0.29 0.20
CA PRO A 209 3.16 1.74 0.35
C PRO A 209 1.74 2.32 0.42
N ILE A 210 0.76 1.56 -0.07
CA ILE A 210 -0.65 1.90 -0.06
C ILE A 210 -1.48 0.67 0.33
N LEU A 211 -2.55 0.89 1.09
CA LEU A 211 -3.59 -0.10 1.31
C LEU A 211 -4.95 0.57 1.38
N THR A 212 -6.00 -0.18 1.05
CA THR A 212 -7.38 0.26 1.18
C THR A 212 -8.15 -0.72 2.06
N ILE A 213 -8.86 -0.19 3.04
CA ILE A 213 -9.72 -0.91 3.96
C ILE A 213 -11.16 -0.66 3.51
N ASP A 214 -11.85 -1.72 3.08
CA ASP A 214 -13.29 -1.71 2.84
C ASP A 214 -13.97 -2.23 4.11
N PHE A 215 -14.56 -1.35 4.91
CA PHE A 215 -15.31 -1.68 6.12
C PHE A 215 -16.70 -2.28 5.84
N GLY A 216 -17.09 -2.38 4.57
CA GLY A 216 -18.46 -2.70 4.17
C GLY A 216 -19.37 -1.47 4.14
N PRO A 217 -20.60 -1.61 3.64
CA PRO A 217 -21.45 -0.48 3.27
C PRO A 217 -22.07 0.28 4.46
N GLN A 218 -22.00 -0.26 5.68
CA GLN A 218 -22.70 0.32 6.84
C GLN A 218 -21.96 0.04 8.15
N GLY A 219 -22.14 0.95 9.10
CA GLY A 219 -21.70 0.81 10.48
C GLY A 219 -20.66 1.85 10.89
N ASN A 220 -20.67 2.21 12.17
CA ASN A 220 -19.54 2.93 12.75
C ASN A 220 -18.38 1.95 12.87
N HIS A 221 -17.19 2.38 12.46
CA HIS A 221 -16.01 1.56 12.57
C HIS A 221 -14.81 2.39 13.01
N SER A 222 -13.84 1.70 13.60
CA SER A 222 -12.52 2.20 13.82
C SER A 222 -11.48 1.12 13.54
N VAL A 223 -10.32 1.52 13.05
CA VAL A 223 -9.13 0.69 12.96
C VAL A 223 -7.93 1.50 13.40
N GLN A 224 -7.04 0.87 14.15
CA GLN A 224 -5.76 1.43 14.51
C GLN A 224 -4.74 1.08 13.43
N VAL A 225 -3.99 2.09 12.97
CA VAL A 225 -2.97 1.97 11.94
C VAL A 225 -1.65 2.44 12.55
N ASN A 226 -0.65 1.56 12.52
CA ASN A 226 0.67 1.83 13.07
C ASN A 226 1.73 1.63 11.99
N ASN A 227 2.65 2.56 11.84
CA ASN A 227 3.83 2.35 11.03
C ASN A 227 4.82 1.40 11.72
N ARG A 228 5.43 0.51 10.94
CA ARG A 228 6.48 -0.38 11.41
C ARG A 228 7.71 -0.24 10.52
N GLN A 229 8.85 0.03 11.16
CA GLN A 229 10.16 0.12 10.49
C GLN A 229 11.00 -1.16 10.63
N CYS A 230 10.42 -2.27 11.11
CA CYS A 230 11.20 -3.44 11.49
C CYS A 230 11.34 -4.46 10.35
N LEU A 231 12.56 -4.61 9.82
CA LEU A 231 12.94 -5.61 8.81
C LEU A 231 12.90 -7.07 9.32
N SER A 232 12.85 -7.28 10.63
CA SER A 232 12.98 -8.61 11.26
C SER A 232 11.95 -9.63 10.76
N TYR A 233 10.75 -9.18 10.37
CA TYR A 233 9.70 -10.05 9.84
C TYR A 233 9.87 -10.40 8.36
N ILE A 234 10.58 -9.56 7.58
CA ILE A 234 10.80 -9.78 6.15
C ILE A 234 11.88 -10.85 5.94
N PHE A 235 12.91 -10.87 6.79
CA PHE A 235 13.98 -11.88 6.70
C PHE A 235 13.50 -13.31 7.04
N CYS A 236 12.60 -13.48 8.00
CA CYS A 236 11.99 -14.79 8.26
C CYS A 236 11.19 -15.31 7.05
N ASN A 237 10.54 -14.43 6.29
CA ASN A 237 9.69 -14.80 5.17
C ASN A 237 10.45 -15.16 3.89
N TRP A 238 11.58 -14.51 3.61
CA TRP A 238 12.41 -14.90 2.47
C TRP A 238 12.92 -16.34 2.64
N LEU A 239 13.31 -16.73 3.86
CA LEU A 239 13.67 -18.10 4.19
C LEU A 239 12.49 -19.09 4.09
N LEU A 240 11.29 -18.70 4.54
CA LEU A 240 10.11 -19.57 4.50
C LEU A 240 9.52 -19.74 3.08
N CYS A 241 9.51 -18.70 2.25
CA CYS A 241 9.11 -18.82 0.83
C CYS A 241 10.11 -19.61 -0.01
N ALA A 242 11.41 -19.50 0.28
CA ALA A 242 12.43 -20.34 -0.34
C ALA A 242 12.28 -21.81 0.08
N ALA A 243 11.93 -22.08 1.35
CA ALA A 243 11.72 -23.43 1.86
C ALA A 243 10.43 -24.10 1.35
N SER A 244 9.34 -23.33 1.18
CA SER A 244 8.03 -23.82 0.70
C SER A 244 8.08 -24.40 -0.73
N LYS A 245 8.95 -23.90 -1.60
CA LYS A 245 9.16 -24.48 -2.94
C LYS A 245 9.87 -25.84 -2.90
N SER A 246 10.48 -26.21 -1.77
CA SER A 246 11.24 -27.46 -1.61
C SER A 246 10.39 -28.65 -1.15
N SER A 247 9.21 -28.43 -0.55
CA SER A 247 8.42 -29.53 0.06
C SER A 247 7.00 -29.67 -0.52
N ARG A 248 6.87 -29.79 -1.84
CA ARG A 248 5.67 -30.39 -2.44
C ARG A 248 5.83 -31.91 -2.53
N GLN A 249 5.72 -32.59 -1.39
CA GLN A 249 5.11 -33.91 -1.31
C GLN A 249 4.34 -34.04 0.00
N SER A 250 3.05 -34.36 -0.14
CA SER A 250 2.20 -35.04 0.84
C SER A 250 2.03 -34.38 2.22
N GLU A 251 0.89 -33.73 2.47
CA GLU A 251 -0.07 -34.19 3.49
C GLU A 251 -1.29 -33.26 3.62
N SER A 252 -2.44 -33.88 3.88
CA SER A 252 -3.74 -33.27 4.12
C SER A 252 -3.89 -32.90 5.60
N HIS A 253 -3.71 -31.62 5.95
CA HIS A 253 -4.30 -31.05 7.17
C HIS A 253 -4.68 -29.57 6.95
N GLN A 254 -5.87 -29.20 7.43
CA GLN A 254 -6.40 -27.84 7.38
C GLN A 254 -5.64 -26.94 8.36
N GLY A 255 -4.90 -25.96 7.85
CA GLY A 255 -4.31 -24.89 8.65
C GLY A 255 -3.46 -23.97 7.77
N CYS A 256 -3.83 -22.69 7.72
CA CYS A 256 -3.17 -21.61 6.95
C CYS A 256 -2.80 -21.96 5.49
N ARG A 257 -3.77 -21.78 4.57
CA ARG A 257 -3.43 -21.67 3.14
C ARG A 257 -2.70 -20.35 2.90
N LEU A 258 -1.42 -20.42 2.59
CA LEU A 258 -0.72 -19.37 1.83
C LEU A 258 -1.51 -19.15 0.53
N VAL A 259 -2.04 -17.94 0.37
CA VAL A 259 -2.74 -17.54 -0.85
C VAL A 259 -1.68 -17.29 -1.94
N ASP A 260 -1.88 -17.88 -3.11
CA ASP A 260 -1.00 -17.69 -4.26
C ASP A 260 -0.80 -16.20 -4.58
N PHE A 261 0.48 -15.80 -4.63
CA PHE A 261 0.92 -14.46 -4.97
C PHE A 261 0.82 -14.26 -6.49
N VAL A 262 -0.03 -13.31 -6.91
CA VAL A 262 0.00 -12.77 -8.28
C VAL A 262 1.08 -11.69 -8.34
N HIS A 263 1.87 -11.73 -9.42
CA HIS A 263 3.00 -10.86 -9.70
C HIS A 263 2.59 -9.36 -9.73
N VAL A 264 2.71 -8.70 -8.57
CA VAL A 264 3.00 -7.27 -8.47
C VAL A 264 4.28 -7.20 -7.65
N THR A 265 5.37 -6.77 -8.28
CA THR A 265 6.77 -6.97 -7.85
C THR A 265 7.18 -6.32 -6.52
N ARG A 266 6.24 -5.77 -5.72
CA ARG A 266 6.53 -5.04 -4.48
C ARG A 266 5.64 -5.35 -3.27
N VAL A 267 4.72 -6.32 -3.32
CA VAL A 267 3.80 -6.58 -2.20
C VAL A 267 4.03 -7.95 -1.56
N CYS A 268 4.49 -7.96 -0.32
CA CYS A 268 4.51 -9.14 0.55
C CYS A 268 3.43 -9.00 1.62
N VAL A 269 2.38 -9.82 1.54
CA VAL A 269 1.35 -9.91 2.59
C VAL A 269 1.74 -11.00 3.58
N MET A 270 1.92 -10.64 4.85
CA MET A 270 2.19 -11.59 5.93
C MET A 270 0.97 -11.68 6.85
N PHE A 271 0.52 -12.90 7.14
CA PHE A 271 -0.46 -13.15 8.19
C PHE A 271 0.27 -13.68 9.43
N VAL A 272 0.20 -12.94 10.54
CA VAL A 272 0.58 -13.47 11.85
C VAL A 272 -0.72 -13.68 12.63
N CYS A 273 -1.26 -14.90 12.58
CA CYS A 273 -2.34 -15.28 13.47
C CYS A 273 -1.76 -15.61 14.85
N GLN A 274 -1.64 -14.62 15.73
CA GLN A 274 -1.33 -14.88 17.13
C GLN A 274 -2.60 -15.34 17.85
N TRP A 275 -2.81 -16.66 17.92
CA TRP A 275 -3.82 -17.25 18.79
C TRP A 275 -3.28 -17.27 20.22
N SER A 276 -3.65 -16.29 21.04
CA SER A 276 -3.52 -16.42 22.49
C SER A 276 -4.61 -17.36 22.97
N VAL A 277 -4.28 -18.65 23.09
CA VAL A 277 -5.10 -19.60 23.85
C VAL A 277 -4.94 -19.21 25.32
N LEU A 278 -5.86 -18.39 25.83
CA LEU A 278 -6.08 -18.28 27.26
C LEU A 278 -6.76 -19.57 27.71
N PHE A 279 -6.01 -20.41 28.42
CA PHE A 279 -6.55 -21.50 29.23
C PHE A 279 -7.31 -20.92 30.43
#